data_AF-A0A1Y3BGS5-F1
#
_entry.id   AF-A0A1Y3BGS5-F1
#
_cell.length_a   1.000
_cell.length_b   1.000
_cell.length_c   1.000
_cell.angle_alpha   90.00
_cell.angle_beta   90.00
_cell.angle_gamma   90.00
#
_symmetry.space_group_name_H-M   'P 1'
#
loop_
_entity.id
_entity.type
_entity.pdbx_description
1 polymer ?
#
loop_
_entity_poly.entity_id
_entity_poly.type
_entity_poly.pdbx_seq_one_letter_code
_entity_poly.pdbx_strand_id
1 'polypeptide(L)'
;MPKEADGLISGNDGDESINDKRDILIFHCEFSSERGPSLYRFLRNKDRVKNSRVYPNLHYPEIYLLDGGYKEFFQNYSNLCEPCSYQPMHSKNHEEDLKKFRTICKSLDYKYSTRKRNLRL
;
A
#
# COMPACT_ATOMS: atom_id res chain seq x y z
N MET A 1 -59.35 -7.37 26.43
CA MET A 1 -59.42 -5.90 26.49
C MET A 1 -59.74 -5.49 27.92
N PRO A 2 -59.20 -4.38 28.46
CA PRO A 2 -58.01 -3.64 28.01
C PRO A 2 -57.09 -3.09 29.14
N LYS A 3 -55.93 -2.54 28.71
CA LYS A 3 -55.24 -1.31 29.22
C LYS A 3 -54.39 -1.42 30.51
N GLU A 4 -53.11 -1.01 30.59
CA GLU A 4 -52.33 -0.02 29.80
C GLU A 4 -50.83 -0.36 29.69
N ALA A 5 -50.25 0.08 28.58
CA ALA A 5 -48.83 0.36 28.42
C ALA A 5 -48.51 1.67 29.16
N ASP A 6 -47.24 1.85 29.55
CA ASP A 6 -46.46 3.08 29.32
C ASP A 6 -45.18 3.00 30.16
N GLY A 7 -44.05 2.94 29.47
CA GLY A 7 -42.74 2.76 30.08
C GLY A 7 -41.64 2.77 29.03
N LEU A 8 -41.58 3.88 28.30
CA LEU A 8 -40.52 4.22 27.35
C LEU A 8 -39.17 4.26 28.10
N ILE A 9 -38.29 3.29 27.85
CA ILE A 9 -36.84 3.55 27.87
C ILE A 9 -36.30 3.02 26.56
N SER A 10 -36.25 3.94 25.59
CA SER A 10 -35.35 3.89 24.46
C SER A 10 -33.92 3.87 25.01
N GLY A 11 -33.40 2.66 25.26
CA GLY A 11 -31.98 2.40 25.33
C GLY A 11 -31.46 2.47 23.91
N ASN A 12 -31.24 3.69 23.43
CA ASN A 12 -30.53 3.94 22.19
C ASN A 12 -29.06 3.59 22.46
N ASP A 13 -28.74 2.30 22.50
CA ASP A 13 -27.37 1.80 22.38
C ASP A 13 -26.94 2.03 20.92
N GLY A 14 -26.81 3.32 20.58
CA GLY A 14 -25.95 3.75 19.51
C GLY A 14 -24.55 3.43 19.94
N ASP A 15 -24.14 2.17 19.74
CA ASP A 15 -22.75 1.83 19.55
C ASP A 15 -22.31 2.50 18.24
N GLU A 16 -22.17 3.82 18.27
CA GLU A 16 -21.16 4.48 17.45
C GLU A 16 -19.82 3.98 17.97
N SER A 17 -19.48 2.74 17.58
CA SER A 17 -18.10 2.31 17.57
C SER A 17 -17.39 3.32 16.67
N ILE A 18 -16.77 4.32 17.31
CA ILE A 18 -15.71 5.10 16.71
C ILE A 18 -14.82 4.05 16.08
N ASN A 19 -14.84 4.02 14.74
CA ASN A 19 -14.22 2.96 13.98
C ASN A 19 -12.71 3.17 14.11
N ASP A 20 -12.15 2.75 15.25
CA ASP A 20 -10.74 2.85 15.65
C ASP A 20 -9.86 1.90 14.80
N LYS A 21 -10.41 1.41 13.69
CA LYS A 21 -9.71 0.63 12.69
C LYS A 21 -8.67 1.52 12.03
N ARG A 22 -7.41 1.10 12.18
CA ARG A 22 -6.27 1.73 11.53
C ARG A 22 -5.98 1.03 10.22
N ASP A 23 -5.94 1.80 9.15
CA ASP A 23 -5.49 1.32 7.84
C ASP A 23 -3.96 1.34 7.79
N ILE A 24 -3.36 0.17 7.66
CA ILE A 24 -1.91 -0.02 7.62
C ILE A 24 -1.51 -0.53 6.24
N LEU A 25 -0.53 0.14 5.62
CA LEU A 25 0.08 -0.33 4.37
C LEU A 25 1.47 -0.92 4.63
N ILE A 26 1.70 -2.13 4.14
CA ILE A 26 3.01 -2.78 4.18
C ILE A 26 3.54 -2.89 2.75
N PHE A 27 4.68 -2.24 2.49
CA PHE A 27 5.39 -2.37 1.22
C PHE A 27 6.45 -3.45 1.31
N HIS A 28 6.64 -4.18 0.22
CA HIS A 28 7.77 -5.10 0.09
C HIS A 28 8.13 -5.27 -1.39
N CYS A 29 9.27 -5.91 -1.65
CA CYS A 29 9.53 -6.50 -2.96
C CYS A 29 10.27 -7.83 -2.74
N GLU A 30 11.16 -8.23 -3.65
CA GLU A 30 11.93 -9.46 -3.47
C GLU A 30 12.91 -9.38 -2.30
N PHE A 31 13.62 -8.26 -2.19
CA PHE A 31 14.63 -8.01 -1.15
C PHE A 31 14.34 -6.75 -0.32
N SER A 32 13.25 -6.04 -0.63
CA SER A 32 12.90 -4.74 -0.01
C SER A 32 13.97 -3.65 -0.01
N SER A 33 15.02 -3.76 -0.85
CA SER A 33 16.09 -2.77 -0.93
C SER A 33 15.80 -1.59 -1.86
N GLU A 34 15.13 -1.85 -2.99
CA GLU A 34 14.97 -0.84 -4.06
C GLU A 34 13.50 -0.55 -4.40
N ARG A 35 12.78 -1.52 -4.97
CA ARG A 35 11.41 -1.33 -5.49
C ARG A 35 10.40 -0.96 -4.40
N GLY A 36 10.43 -1.67 -3.27
CA GLY A 36 9.56 -1.41 -2.11
C GLY A 36 9.78 0.01 -1.54
N PRO A 37 11.01 0.37 -1.15
CA PRO A 37 11.33 1.71 -0.65
C PRO A 37 11.03 2.83 -1.66
N SER A 38 11.27 2.60 -2.96
CA SER A 38 10.95 3.58 -4.00
C SER A 38 9.45 3.89 -4.06
N LEU A 39 8.61 2.85 -4.06
CA LEU A 39 7.16 3.00 -4.09
C LEU A 39 6.62 3.64 -2.79
N TYR A 40 7.15 3.23 -1.64
CA TYR A 40 6.86 3.84 -0.33
C TYR A 40 7.08 5.36 -0.36
N ARG A 41 8.26 5.80 -0.80
CA ARG A 41 8.61 7.23 -0.88
C ARG A 41 7.71 7.96 -1.88
N PHE A 42 7.45 7.35 -3.03
CA PHE A 42 6.55 7.90 -4.04
C PHE A 42 5.16 8.17 -3.47
N LEU A 43 4.54 7.18 -2.82
CA LEU A 43 3.21 7.31 -2.24
C LEU A 43 3.19 8.42 -1.17
N ARG A 44 4.13 8.39 -0.23
CA ARG A 44 4.18 9.38 0.85
C ARG A 44 4.37 10.81 0.32
N ASN A 45 5.20 10.99 -0.70
CA ASN A 45 5.38 12.30 -1.34
C ASN A 45 4.09 12.78 -2.00
N LYS A 46 3.37 11.90 -2.72
CA LYS A 46 2.09 12.25 -3.34
C LYS A 46 1.01 12.57 -2.30
N ASP A 47 0.93 11.80 -1.22
CA ASP A 47 -0.01 12.05 -0.13
C ASP A 47 0.26 13.41 0.54
N ARG A 48 1.53 13.73 0.79
CA ARG A 48 1.95 15.04 1.34
C ARG A 48 1.65 16.21 0.39
N VAL A 49 1.88 16.06 -0.90
CA VAL A 49 1.54 17.11 -1.89
C VAL A 49 0.03 17.37 -1.89
N LYS A 50 -0.78 16.30 -1.90
CA LYS A 50 -2.25 16.39 -1.88
C LYS A 50 -2.76 17.05 -0.59
N ASN A 51 -2.12 16.74 0.55
CA ASN A 51 -2.49 17.28 1.87
C ASN A 51 -1.69 18.52 2.29
N SER A 52 -1.02 19.20 1.36
CA SER A 52 -0.15 20.34 1.67
C SER A 52 -0.84 21.47 2.44
N ARG A 53 -2.15 21.68 2.23
CA ARG A 53 -2.94 22.72 2.90
C ARG A 53 -3.43 22.33 4.30
N VAL A 54 -3.38 21.06 4.66
CA VAL A 54 -3.93 20.50 5.91
C VAL A 54 -2.87 19.72 6.69
N TYR A 55 -1.60 20.13 6.57
CA TYR A 55 -0.51 19.55 7.33
C TYR A 55 -0.82 19.58 8.84
N PRO A 56 -0.61 18.48 9.60
CA PRO A 56 0.17 17.29 9.27
C PRO A 56 -0.63 16.09 8.73
N ASN A 57 -1.89 16.27 8.31
CA ASN A 57 -2.76 15.15 7.94
C ASN A 57 -2.22 14.30 6.77
N LEU A 58 -2.51 13.00 6.82
CA LEU A 58 -2.17 11.99 5.80
C LEU A 58 -3.39 11.09 5.58
N HIS A 59 -3.57 10.61 4.35
CA HIS A 59 -4.54 9.53 4.10
C HIS A 59 -3.99 8.19 4.57
N TYR A 60 -2.67 8.00 4.44
CA TYR A 60 -1.97 6.78 4.86
C TYR A 60 -0.93 7.12 5.93
N PRO A 61 -1.37 7.38 7.18
CA PRO A 61 -0.48 7.77 8.26
C PRO A 61 0.50 6.64 8.62
N GLU A 62 0.03 5.40 8.62
CA GLU A 62 0.76 4.23 9.08
C GLU A 62 1.22 3.37 7.89
N ILE A 63 2.52 3.40 7.62
CA ILE A 63 3.13 2.67 6.50
C ILE A 63 4.44 2.03 6.95
N TYR A 64 4.63 0.76 6.61
CA TYR A 64 5.82 -0.02 6.91
C TYR A 64 6.47 -0.59 5.65
N LEU A 65 7.74 -0.97 5.79
CA LEU A 65 8.48 -1.76 4.82
C LEU A 65 8.82 -3.10 5.47
N LEU A 66 8.47 -4.20 4.81
CA LEU A 66 8.87 -5.53 5.26
C LEU A 66 10.37 -5.73 4.98
N ASP A 67 11.17 -5.76 6.04
CA ASP A 67 12.61 -5.98 5.93
C ASP A 67 12.94 -7.36 5.35
N GLY A 68 14.06 -7.47 4.63
CA GLY A 68 14.44 -8.71 3.92
C GLY A 68 13.59 -9.08 2.70
N GLY A 69 12.38 -8.50 2.58
CA GLY A 69 11.44 -8.72 1.48
C GLY A 69 10.88 -10.13 1.42
N TYR A 70 10.24 -10.45 0.30
CA TYR A 70 9.57 -11.73 0.11
C TYR A 70 10.53 -12.92 0.17
N LYS A 71 11.80 -12.75 -0.25
CA LYS A 71 12.79 -13.83 -0.20
C LYS A 71 13.01 -14.32 1.23
N GLU A 72 13.28 -13.41 2.16
CA GLU A 72 13.51 -13.76 3.56
C GLU A 72 12.22 -14.20 4.25
N PHE A 73 11.10 -13.53 3.94
CA PHE A 73 9.79 -13.91 4.44
C PHE A 73 9.43 -15.35 4.06
N PHE A 74 9.62 -15.73 2.79
CA PHE A 74 9.35 -17.08 2.32
C PHE A 74 10.27 -18.12 2.98
N GLN A 75 11.54 -17.79 3.22
CA GLN A 75 12.47 -18.69 3.91
C GLN A 75 12.02 -19.04 5.34
N ASN A 76 11.44 -18.07 6.04
CA ASN A 76 11.07 -18.21 7.45
C ASN A 76 9.58 -18.60 7.65
N TYR A 77 8.70 -18.25 6.71
CA TYR A 77 7.24 -18.34 6.85
C TYR A 77 6.54 -18.82 5.56
N SER A 78 7.14 -19.78 4.84
CA SER A 78 6.58 -20.32 3.58
C SER A 78 5.15 -20.84 3.70
N ASN A 79 4.74 -21.32 4.88
CA ASN A 79 3.38 -21.78 5.18
C ASN A 79 2.32 -20.67 5.12
N LEU A 80 2.72 -19.40 5.11
CA LEU A 80 1.84 -18.24 4.97
C LEU A 80 1.80 -17.70 3.52
N CYS A 81 2.46 -18.38 2.57
CA CYS A 81 2.58 -17.93 1.18
C CYS A 81 1.69 -18.76 0.25
N GLU A 82 1.00 -18.09 -0.68
CA GLU A 82 0.17 -18.74 -1.69
C GLU A 82 0.50 -18.21 -3.11
N PRO A 83 0.95 -19.08 -4.05
CA PRO A 83 1.36 -20.47 -3.82
C PRO A 83 2.56 -20.56 -2.86
N CYS A 84 2.77 -21.72 -2.23
CA CYS A 84 3.93 -21.98 -1.38
C CYS A 84 5.20 -22.17 -2.24
N SER A 85 5.61 -21.12 -2.93
CA SER A 85 6.78 -21.07 -3.79
C SER A 85 7.41 -19.68 -3.82
N TYR A 86 8.68 -19.63 -4.20
CA TYR A 86 9.41 -18.39 -4.42
C TYR A 86 9.91 -18.32 -5.86
N GLN A 87 9.45 -17.30 -6.58
CA GLN A 87 9.83 -17.02 -7.95
C GLN A 87 10.71 -15.76 -8.00
N PRO A 88 12.04 -15.89 -8.15
CA PRO A 88 12.94 -14.73 -8.21
C PRO A 88 12.73 -13.91 -9.48
N MET A 89 13.01 -12.60 -9.39
CA MET A 89 12.82 -11.67 -10.51
C MET A 89 13.69 -12.03 -11.73
N HIS A 90 14.88 -12.58 -11.49
CA HIS A 90 15.85 -12.97 -12.52
C HIS A 90 15.78 -14.46 -12.87
N SER A 91 14.58 -15.05 -12.82
CA SER A 91 14.36 -16.41 -13.27
C SER A 91 14.54 -16.56 -14.78
N LYS A 92 15.21 -17.64 -15.20
CA LYS A 92 15.41 -17.98 -16.61
C LYS A 92 14.08 -18.16 -17.35
N ASN A 93 13.05 -18.64 -16.66
CA ASN A 93 11.74 -18.92 -17.27
C ASN A 93 10.91 -17.65 -17.52
N HIS A 94 11.35 -16.48 -17.03
CA HIS A 94 10.59 -15.22 -17.08
C HIS A 94 11.42 -14.04 -17.59
N GLU A 95 12.48 -14.30 -18.37
CA GLU A 95 13.35 -13.23 -18.88
C GLU A 95 12.61 -12.27 -19.83
N GLU A 96 11.73 -12.80 -20.67
CA GLU A 96 10.91 -12.01 -21.60
C GLU A 96 9.91 -11.12 -20.85
N ASP A 97 9.26 -11.66 -19.82
CA ASP A 97 8.37 -10.91 -18.94
C ASP A 97 9.12 -9.75 -18.29
N LEU A 98 10.32 -10.01 -17.75
CA LEU A 98 11.15 -8.98 -17.14
C LEU A 98 11.50 -7.85 -18.13
N LYS A 99 11.87 -8.19 -19.37
CA LYS A 99 12.16 -7.19 -20.43
C LYS A 99 10.92 -6.36 -20.77
N LYS A 100 9.77 -7.01 -20.91
CA LYS A 100 8.48 -6.37 -21.18
C LYS A 100 8.10 -5.38 -20.08
N PHE A 101 8.09 -5.82 -18.81
CA PHE A 101 7.71 -4.96 -17.68
C PHE A 101 8.68 -3.80 -17.47
N ARG A 102 10.00 -3.99 -17.67
CA ARG A 102 10.96 -2.87 -17.62
C ARG A 102 10.66 -1.80 -18.66
N THR A 103 10.24 -2.19 -19.86
CA THR A 103 9.86 -1.25 -20.92
C THR A 103 8.60 -0.47 -20.56
N ILE A 104 7.61 -1.15 -19.97
CA ILE A 104 6.38 -0.52 -19.48
C ILE A 104 6.68 0.45 -18.33
N CYS A 105 7.47 0.05 -17.33
CA CYS A 105 7.82 0.93 -16.21
C CYS A 105 8.53 2.21 -16.69
N LYS A 106 9.45 2.10 -17.66
CA LYS A 106 10.10 3.27 -18.26
C LYS A 106 9.12 4.22 -18.94
N SER A 107 8.13 3.70 -19.66
CA SER A 107 7.13 4.56 -20.32
C SER A 107 6.18 5.22 -19.32
N LEU A 108 5.81 4.51 -18.25
CA LEU A 108 5.03 5.07 -17.14
C LEU A 108 5.83 6.15 -16.40
N ASP A 109 7.10 5.89 -16.08
CA ASP A 109 7.98 6.89 -15.47
C ASP A 109 8.08 8.13 -16.34
N TYR A 110 8.21 7.98 -17.66
CA TYR A 110 8.18 9.12 -18.60
C TYR A 110 6.87 9.90 -18.51
N LYS A 111 5.72 9.21 -18.49
CA LYS A 111 4.39 9.82 -18.46
C LYS A 111 4.09 10.55 -17.15
N TYR A 112 4.52 9.99 -16.02
CA TYR A 112 4.22 10.51 -14.68
C TYR A 112 5.37 11.33 -14.06
N SER A 113 6.52 11.42 -14.74
CA SER A 113 7.64 12.26 -14.33
C SER A 113 7.21 13.73 -14.31
N THR A 114 7.32 14.35 -13.13
CA THR A 114 7.05 15.77 -12.91
C THR A 114 8.25 16.65 -13.28
N ARG A 115 9.36 16.06 -13.79
CA ARG A 115 10.50 16.82 -14.28
C ARG A 115 10.10 17.52 -15.58
N LYS A 116 9.74 18.81 -15.50
CA LYS A 116 9.82 19.73 -16.65
C LYS A 116 11.21 19.56 -17.26
N ARG A 117 11.29 18.95 -18.44
CA ARG A 117 12.50 19.03 -19.26
C ARG A 117 12.59 20.48 -19.71
N ASN A 118 13.59 21.22 -19.24
CA ASN A 118 14.07 22.37 -19.97
C ASN A 118 14.57 21.84 -21.32
N LEU A 119 13.73 21.88 -22.35
CA LEU A 119 14.22 21.83 -23.72
C LEU A 119 14.98 23.14 -23.94
N ARG A 120 16.30 23.07 -23.84
CA ARG A 120 17.16 24.06 -24.50
C ARG A 120 17.00 23.82 -25.99
N LEU A 121 16.34 24.77 -26.67
CA LEU A 121 16.57 25.03 -28.09
C LEU A 121 18.01 25.50 -28.27
#